data_AF-A0AAE6C2Z1-F1
#
_entry.id   AF-A0AAE6C2Z1-F1
#
_cell.length_a   1.000
_cell.length_b   1.000
_cell.length_c   1.000
_cell.angle_alpha   90.00
_cell.angle_beta   90.00
_cell.angle_gamma   90.00
#
_symmetry.space_group_name_H-M   'P 1'
#
loop_
_entity.id
_entity.type
_entity.pdbx_description
1 polymer ?
#
loop_
_entity_poly.entity_id
_entity_poly.type
_entity_poly.pdbx_seq_one_letter_code
_entity_poly.pdbx_strand_id
1 'polypeptide(L)'
;MEEVKQSLQQKQESYKAAYLQKRTICNRQSVYISGEIQKRIMQIVGVITGKQVSVGNFIDNVLEQHLNTHNDVLSALYREEMQKGIFNQSKEKKV
;
A
#
# COMPACT_ATOMS: atom_id res chain seq x y z
N MET A 1 33.83 3.71 -7.27
CA MET A 1 32.78 2.74 -7.70
C MET A 1 32.17 1.96 -6.53
N GLU A 2 32.82 1.87 -5.37
CA GLU A 2 32.29 1.15 -4.19
C GLU A 2 31.10 1.86 -3.49
N GLU A 3 31.10 3.19 -3.41
CA GLU A 3 30.02 3.95 -2.74
C GLU A 3 28.65 3.82 -3.43
N VAL A 4 28.63 3.64 -4.76
CA VAL A 4 27.39 3.44 -5.53
C VAL A 4 26.81 2.03 -5.30
N LYS A 5 27.66 1.03 -5.01
CA LYS A 5 27.20 -0.33 -4.69
C LYS A 5 26.63 -0.41 -3.27
N GLN A 6 27.26 0.25 -2.29
CA GLN A 6 26.76 0.32 -0.91
C GLN A 6 25.40 1.02 -0.82
N SER A 7 25.24 2.15 -1.53
CA SER A 7 23.96 2.88 -1.54
C SER A 7 22.83 2.07 -2.20
N LEU A 8 23.12 1.29 -3.24
CA LEU A 8 22.12 0.40 -3.86
C LEU A 8 21.73 -0.77 -2.95
N GLN A 9 22.69 -1.39 -2.26
CA GLN A 9 22.42 -2.46 -1.31
C GLN A 9 21.55 -1.96 -0.15
N GLN A 10 21.89 -0.80 0.44
CA GLN A 10 21.09 -0.22 1.50
C GLN A 10 19.66 0.08 1.04
N LYS A 11 19.50 0.60 -0.18
CA LYS A 11 18.17 0.86 -0.77
C LYS A 11 17.38 -0.43 -1.01
N GLN A 12 18.04 -1.52 -1.41
CA GLN A 12 17.42 -2.84 -1.56
C GLN A 12 16.96 -3.41 -0.21
N GLU A 13 17.77 -3.29 0.83
CA GLU A 13 17.42 -3.77 2.16
C GLU A 13 16.27 -2.96 2.77
N SER A 14 16.31 -1.63 2.66
CA SER A 14 15.20 -0.77 3.07
C SER A 14 13.91 -1.10 2.31
N TYR A 15 13.98 -1.35 0.99
CA TYR A 15 12.81 -1.75 0.20
C TYR A 15 12.24 -3.10 0.66
N LYS A 16 13.12 -4.09 0.89
CA LYS A 16 12.69 -5.40 1.38
C LYS A 16 12.02 -5.28 2.75
N ALA A 17 12.57 -4.47 3.64
CA ALA A 17 12.03 -4.23 4.97
C ALA A 17 10.68 -3.50 4.94
N ALA A 18 10.47 -2.57 4.01
CA ALA A 18 9.22 -1.80 3.93
C ALA A 18 8.09 -2.57 3.22
N TYR A 19 8.38 -3.21 2.08
CA TYR A 19 7.33 -3.72 1.19
C TYR A 19 7.26 -5.25 1.11
N LEU A 20 8.36 -5.94 1.40
CA LEU A 20 8.48 -7.40 1.29
C LEU A 20 8.49 -8.09 2.66
N GLN A 21 7.84 -7.48 3.66
CA GLN A 21 7.62 -8.12 4.94
C GLN A 21 6.33 -8.95 4.97
N LYS A 22 6.44 -10.14 5.55
CA LYS A 22 5.31 -10.99 5.86
C LYS A 22 4.61 -10.44 7.09
N ARG A 23 3.36 -10.00 6.93
CA ARG A 23 2.50 -9.50 8.02
C ARG A 23 1.27 -10.37 8.18
N THR A 24 0.77 -10.50 9.40
CA THR A 24 -0.50 -11.18 9.65
C THR A 24 -1.63 -10.20 9.35
N ILE A 25 -2.28 -10.38 8.20
CA ILE A 25 -3.48 -9.59 7.87
C ILE A 25 -4.68 -10.28 8.52
N CYS A 26 -5.18 -9.71 9.60
CA CYS A 26 -6.48 -10.05 10.16
C CYS A 26 -7.54 -9.16 9.47
N ASN A 27 -8.70 -9.71 9.12
CA ASN A 27 -9.78 -9.02 8.37
C ASN A 27 -9.44 -8.64 6.92
N ARG A 28 -9.08 -9.64 6.10
CA ARG A 28 -8.88 -9.46 4.66
C ARG A 28 -10.17 -9.00 3.97
N GLN A 29 -10.09 -7.88 3.26
CA GLN A 29 -11.12 -7.45 2.32
C GLN A 29 -10.66 -7.75 0.88
N SER A 30 -11.59 -8.21 0.05
CA SER A 30 -11.33 -8.48 -1.36
C SER A 30 -11.41 -7.17 -2.15
N VAL A 31 -10.27 -6.75 -2.70
CA VAL A 31 -10.20 -5.61 -3.64
C VAL A 31 -9.98 -6.11 -5.06
N TYR A 32 -10.58 -5.45 -6.03
CA TYR A 32 -10.32 -5.73 -7.44
C TYR A 32 -9.09 -4.94 -7.90
N ILE A 33 -8.17 -5.63 -8.56
CA ILE A 33 -7.01 -5.03 -9.20
C ILE A 33 -6.90 -5.56 -10.64
N SER A 34 -6.26 -4.78 -11.51
CA SER A 34 -6.01 -5.21 -12.87
C SER A 34 -5.14 -6.47 -12.89
N GLY A 35 -5.49 -7.44 -13.76
CA GLY A 35 -4.76 -8.71 -13.87
C GLY A 35 -3.28 -8.53 -14.22
N GLU A 36 -2.93 -7.49 -14.97
CA GLU A 36 -1.53 -7.15 -15.27
C GLU A 36 -0.75 -6.74 -14.01
N ILE A 37 -1.37 -5.94 -13.13
CA ILE A 37 -0.78 -5.54 -11.85
C ILE A 37 -0.60 -6.78 -10.97
N GLN A 38 -1.63 -7.62 -10.87
CA GLN A 38 -1.56 -8.87 -10.11
C GLN A 38 -0.40 -9.76 -10.61
N LYS A 39 -0.26 -9.91 -11.93
CA LYS A 39 0.80 -10.73 -12.54
C LYS A 39 2.19 -10.17 -12.23
N ARG A 40 2.38 -8.86 -12.33
CA ARG A 40 3.65 -8.20 -11.97
C ARG A 40 3.99 -8.42 -10.50
N ILE A 41 3.04 -8.21 -9.59
CA ILE A 41 3.26 -8.42 -8.14
C ILE A 41 3.62 -9.88 -7.87
N MET A 42 2.91 -10.83 -8.49
CA MET A 42 3.19 -12.25 -8.33
C MET A 42 4.62 -12.62 -8.75
N GLN A 43 5.13 -12.03 -9.85
CA GLN A 43 6.52 -12.24 -10.26
C GLN A 43 7.51 -11.66 -9.24
N ILE A 44 7.26 -10.45 -8.74
CA ILE A 44 8.12 -9.78 -7.75
C ILE A 44 8.19 -10.62 -6.47
N VAL A 45 7.05 -10.97 -5.86
CA VAL A 45 7.03 -11.73 -4.60
C VAL A 45 7.49 -13.19 -4.78
N GLY A 46 7.27 -13.76 -5.96
CA GLY A 46 7.72 -15.10 -6.30
C GLY A 46 9.23 -15.19 -6.44
N VAL A 47 9.84 -14.24 -7.17
CA VAL A 47 11.28 -14.25 -7.46
C VAL A 47 12.10 -13.71 -6.29
N ILE A 48 11.68 -12.62 -5.65
CA ILE A 48 12.50 -11.93 -4.64
C ILE A 48 12.37 -12.57 -3.26
N THR A 49 11.15 -12.93 -2.86
CA THR A 49 10.87 -13.47 -1.51
C THR A 49 10.70 -14.98 -1.47
N GLY A 50 10.88 -15.68 -2.60
CA GLY A 50 10.72 -17.14 -2.66
C GLY A 50 9.33 -17.61 -2.21
N LYS A 51 8.28 -16.84 -2.53
CA LYS A 51 6.88 -17.09 -2.12
C LYS A 51 6.59 -16.95 -0.61
N GLN A 52 7.49 -16.39 0.18
CA GLN A 52 7.23 -16.14 1.61
C GLN A 52 6.20 -15.02 1.84
N VAL A 53 6.11 -14.07 0.91
CA VAL A 53 5.16 -12.96 0.93
C VAL A 53 4.06 -13.22 -0.09
N SER A 54 2.80 -13.08 0.35
CA SER A 54 1.64 -13.20 -0.54
C SER A 54 1.41 -11.92 -1.33
N VAL A 55 0.73 -12.02 -2.48
CA VAL A 55 0.31 -10.84 -3.26
C VAL A 55 -0.49 -9.86 -2.40
N GLY A 56 -1.40 -10.39 -1.55
CA GLY A 56 -2.16 -9.57 -0.60
C GLY A 56 -1.29 -8.83 0.40
N ASN A 57 -0.26 -9.49 0.95
CA ASN A 57 0.69 -8.83 1.86
C ASN A 57 1.48 -7.71 1.19
N PHE A 58 1.92 -7.92 -0.05
CA PHE A 58 2.64 -6.88 -0.78
C PHE A 58 1.75 -5.66 -1.02
N ILE A 59 0.50 -5.88 -1.45
CA ILE A 59 -0.47 -4.82 -1.68
C ILE A 59 -0.76 -4.07 -0.38
N ASP A 60 -1.01 -4.81 0.72
CA ASP A 60 -1.29 -4.24 2.03
C ASP A 60 -0.14 -3.36 2.53
N ASN A 61 1.11 -3.83 2.44
CA ASN A 61 2.28 -3.05 2.82
C ASN A 61 2.44 -1.78 1.98
N VAL A 62 2.22 -1.87 0.66
CA VAL A 62 2.32 -0.70 -0.24
C VAL A 62 1.23 0.31 0.07
N LEU A 63 0.00 -0.14 0.28
CA LEU A 63 -1.14 0.73 0.61
C LEU A 63 -0.95 1.40 1.97
N GLU A 64 -0.54 0.67 3.00
CA GLU A 64 -0.25 1.21 4.33
C GLU A 64 0.83 2.30 4.26
N GLN A 65 1.92 2.01 3.55
CA GLN A 65 3.03 2.96 3.40
C GLN A 65 2.57 4.21 2.63
N HIS A 66 1.81 4.02 1.54
CA HIS A 66 1.25 5.13 0.77
C HIS A 66 0.30 6.00 1.61
N LEU A 67 -0.60 5.39 2.37
CA LEU A 67 -1.53 6.10 3.26
C LEU A 67 -0.79 6.85 4.38
N ASN A 68 0.29 6.28 4.90
CA ASN A 68 1.09 6.93 5.95
C ASN A 68 1.88 8.12 5.40
N THR A 69 2.53 7.99 4.24
CA THR A 69 3.30 9.09 3.62
C THR A 69 2.42 10.22 3.12
N HIS A 70 1.22 9.92 2.64
CA HIS A 70 0.30 10.93 2.09
C HIS A 70 -0.83 11.29 3.05
N ASN A 71 -0.72 10.93 4.33
CA ASN A 71 -1.78 11.17 5.31
C ASN A 71 -2.15 12.65 5.41
N ASP A 72 -1.17 13.55 5.41
CA ASP A 72 -1.37 15.00 5.48
C ASP A 72 -2.13 15.53 4.25
N VAL A 73 -1.77 15.05 3.06
CA VAL A 73 -2.42 15.43 1.79
C VAL A 73 -3.85 14.91 1.76
N LEU A 74 -4.06 13.66 2.15
CA LEU A 74 -5.39 13.05 2.25
C LEU A 74 -6.25 13.80 3.25
N SER A 75 -5.70 14.17 4.40
CA SER A 75 -6.40 14.94 5.43
C SER A 75 -6.77 16.35 4.95
N ALA A 76 -5.89 17.02 4.20
CA ALA A 76 -6.18 18.32 3.60
C ALA A 76 -7.31 18.22 2.56
N LEU A 77 -7.23 17.27 1.63
CA LEU A 77 -8.26 17.02 0.62
C LEU A 77 -9.59 16.64 1.26
N TYR A 78 -9.57 15.79 2.29
CA TYR A 78 -10.77 15.40 3.01
C TYR A 78 -11.46 16.60 3.68
N ARG A 79 -10.68 17.49 4.30
CA ARG A 79 -11.22 18.72 4.91
C ARG A 79 -11.79 19.69 3.88
N GLU A 80 -11.17 19.77 2.70
CA GLU A 80 -11.66 20.59 1.59
C GLU A 80 -13.01 20.07 1.08
N GLU A 81 -13.14 18.76 0.86
CA GLU A 81 -14.39 18.13 0.41
C GLU A 81 -15.50 18.16 1.48
N MET A 82 -15.14 18.06 2.76
CA MET A 82 -16.07 18.24 3.89
C MET A 82 -16.58 19.69 3.98
N GLN A 83 -15.72 20.68 3.72
CA GLN A 83 -16.11 22.10 3.70
C GLN A 83 -16.95 22.46 2.48
N LYS A 84 -16.76 21.77 1.34
CA LYS A 84 -17.62 21.86 0.15
C LYS A 84 -19.01 21.24 0.35
N GLY A 85 -19.30 20.65 1.52
CA GLY A 85 -20.63 20.17 1.89
C GLY A 85 -21.06 18.86 1.21
N ILE A 86 -20.16 18.16 0.50
CA ILE A 86 -20.51 16.99 -0.30
C ILE A 86 -20.74 15.74 0.58
N PHE A 87 -20.13 15.69 1.78
CA PHE A 87 -20.25 14.54 2.67
C PHE A 87 -21.48 14.56 3.59
N ASN A 88 -22.30 15.62 3.58
CA ASN A 88 -23.50 15.69 4.42
C ASN A 88 -24.78 15.21 3.71
N GLN A 89 -24.67 14.23 2.81
CA GLN A 89 -25.84 13.49 2.34
C GLN A 89 -25.91 12.08 2.95
N SER A 90 -26.93 11.92 3.80
CA SER A 90 -27.57 10.66 4.22
C SER A 90 -27.08 10.00 5.51
N LYS A 91 -27.30 10.69 6.64
CA LYS A 91 -27.76 10.06 7.88
C LYS A 91 -29.06 10.69 8.40
N GLU A 92 -29.99 11.02 7.50
CA GLU A 92 -31.40 11.21 7.87
C GLU A 92 -32.31 10.50 6.86
N LYS A 93 -32.61 9.24 7.15
CA LYS A 93 -34.00 8.77 7.18
C LYS A 93 -34.16 7.85 8.39
N LYS A 94 -34.67 8.45 9.47
CA LYS A 94 -35.49 7.77 10.48
C LYS A 94 -36.86 7.45 9.87
N VAL A 95 -37.50 6.44 10.47
CA VAL A 95 -38.82 5.81 10.21
C VAL A 95 -38.72 4.60 9.30
#